data_AF-A0A2M8TNQ0-F1
#
_entry.id   AF-A0A2M8TNQ0-F1
#
_cell.length_a   1.000
_cell.length_b   1.000
_cell.length_c   1.000
_cell.angle_alpha   90.00
_cell.angle_beta   90.00
_cell.angle_gamma   90.00
#
_symmetry.space_group_name_H-M   'P 1'
#
loop_
_entity.id
_entity.type
_entity.pdbx_description
1 polymer ?
#
loop_
_entity_poly.entity_id
_entity_poly.type
_entity_poly.pdbx_seq_one_letter_code
_entity_poly.pdbx_strand_id
1 'polypeptide(L)'
;MMKKVFKSMLFVAMSLIVAGGFTACSEDEVKPTDKTKELVGPKPAKVVINVYEGHLHGYAGFHENKPYDGVKIMDKPQVFVFTMQNGKWVADAKNPPYLYAMSYNQMHNSEATVSHALDIKYYDEAGNLINGQFIENGKSDHYQHFFVVENQKAFPDFDKKLDNPANREFMRYDYVDPTPWNKTIHSGEGQYNGLKDPLGFKGIASFGYCRQTCNLKIMLMESYNKKNVRLKELEFRDNWGKPVEKYSKIPDWTPTPEQLKNEKWYPTITIPVMVYMDRNELGEGEANVTLDMKEDEVPAFFKRLINTLKFSFNMTYKEALTELYYRLNGEPAPHDNSGFWF
;
A
#
# COMPACT_ATOMS: atom_id res chain seq x y z
N MET A 1 -33.29 -56.85 -30.59
CA MET A 1 -32.41 -55.85 -31.23
C MET A 1 -32.93 -54.48 -30.82
N MET A 2 -32.10 -53.65 -30.16
CA MET A 2 -32.33 -52.22 -29.85
C MET A 2 -33.51 -51.90 -28.91
N LYS A 3 -33.51 -50.90 -28.02
CA LYS A 3 -32.52 -50.07 -27.30
C LYS A 3 -33.40 -49.27 -26.31
N LYS A 4 -32.95 -49.20 -25.06
CA LYS A 4 -33.49 -48.41 -23.93
C LYS A 4 -33.89 -46.98 -24.33
N VAL A 5 -35.03 -46.47 -23.81
CA VAL A 5 -35.14 -45.12 -23.21
C VAL A 5 -36.31 -45.10 -22.20
N PHE A 6 -36.05 -45.44 -20.94
CA PHE A 6 -36.92 -45.02 -19.82
C PHE A 6 -36.53 -43.59 -19.45
N LYS A 7 -37.37 -42.62 -19.82
CA LYS A 7 -37.36 -41.25 -19.28
C LYS A 7 -38.37 -41.24 -18.13
N SER A 8 -37.89 -41.20 -16.89
CA SER A 8 -38.50 -40.45 -15.77
C SER A 8 -37.79 -40.85 -14.48
N MET A 9 -37.57 -39.88 -13.60
CA MET A 9 -37.09 -40.02 -12.22
C MET A 9 -35.65 -40.49 -12.01
N LEU A 10 -34.68 -39.60 -12.27
CA LEU A 10 -33.52 -39.44 -11.39
C LEU A 10 -32.78 -38.14 -11.74
N PHE A 11 -33.10 -37.03 -11.09
CA PHE A 11 -32.20 -35.85 -10.99
C PHE A 11 -32.80 -34.87 -9.95
N VAL A 12 -32.70 -35.24 -8.67
CA VAL A 12 -32.66 -34.29 -7.56
C VAL A 12 -31.57 -34.75 -6.61
N ALA A 13 -30.31 -34.51 -7.00
CA ALA A 13 -29.15 -34.58 -6.14
C ALA A 13 -28.00 -33.84 -6.84
N MET A 14 -27.20 -33.12 -6.06
CA MET A 14 -26.06 -32.30 -6.46
C MET A 14 -26.37 -30.95 -7.12
N SER A 15 -26.84 -30.02 -6.29
CA SER A 15 -26.52 -28.59 -6.44
C SER A 15 -26.14 -28.01 -5.08
N LEU A 16 -25.24 -28.69 -4.36
CA LEU A 16 -24.45 -28.04 -3.32
C LEU A 16 -23.37 -27.26 -4.06
N ILE A 17 -23.67 -26.01 -4.38
CA ILE A 17 -22.63 -25.02 -4.67
C ILE A 17 -21.80 -24.97 -3.39
N VAL A 18 -20.57 -25.49 -3.49
CA VAL A 18 -19.53 -25.27 -2.50
C VAL A 18 -19.24 -23.77 -2.52
N ALA A 19 -19.98 -23.03 -1.68
CA ALA A 19 -19.58 -21.71 -1.22
C ALA A 19 -18.43 -21.90 -0.22
N GLY A 20 -17.29 -22.36 -0.75
CA GLY A 20 -16.03 -22.49 -0.03
C GLY A 20 -15.01 -21.62 -0.73
N GLY A 21 -14.79 -20.41 -0.20
CA GLY A 21 -13.83 -19.49 -0.79
C GLY A 21 -13.74 -18.17 -0.02
N PHE A 22 -12.82 -18.14 0.93
CA PHE A 22 -12.22 -16.97 1.58
C PHE A 22 -13.01 -16.33 2.74
N THR A 23 -13.18 -17.07 3.83
CA THR A 23 -12.95 -16.51 5.16
C THR A 23 -11.47 -16.67 5.50
N ALA A 24 -10.61 -15.85 4.92
CA ALA A 24 -9.32 -15.54 5.57
C ALA A 24 -9.55 -14.36 6.53
N CYS A 25 -10.54 -14.51 7.41
CA CYS A 25 -10.58 -13.75 8.65
C CYS A 25 -9.66 -14.52 9.59
N SER A 26 -8.39 -14.12 9.70
CA SER A 26 -7.69 -14.39 10.94
C SER A 26 -8.37 -13.53 12.00
N GLU A 27 -9.13 -14.15 12.90
CA GLU A 27 -9.78 -13.50 14.04
C GLU A 27 -8.78 -13.05 15.12
N ASP A 28 -7.48 -13.32 14.94
CA ASP A 28 -6.43 -12.86 15.83
C ASP A 28 -5.92 -11.50 15.35
N GLU A 29 -6.38 -10.43 16.01
CA GLU A 29 -5.79 -9.10 15.87
C GLU A 29 -4.28 -9.17 16.13
N VAL A 30 -3.46 -8.69 15.20
CA VAL A 30 -2.00 -8.74 15.28
C VAL A 30 -1.55 -7.68 16.27
N LYS A 31 -1.38 -8.11 17.52
CA LYS A 31 -1.01 -7.25 18.63
C LYS A 31 0.17 -7.81 19.42
N PRO A 32 1.08 -6.94 19.89
CA PRO A 32 2.03 -7.32 20.92
C PRO A 32 1.31 -7.88 22.14
N THR A 33 1.78 -9.01 22.65
CA THR A 33 1.13 -9.70 23.79
C THR A 33 1.77 -9.37 25.13
N ASP A 34 3.04 -8.94 25.14
CA ASP A 34 3.75 -8.59 26.37
C ASP A 34 3.74 -7.08 26.63
N LYS A 35 2.94 -6.66 27.62
CA LYS A 35 2.79 -5.25 28.04
C LYS A 35 3.69 -4.87 29.21
N THR A 36 4.53 -5.78 29.70
CA THR A 36 5.31 -5.58 30.93
C THR A 36 6.69 -4.95 30.70
N LYS A 37 7.02 -4.63 29.45
CA LYS A 37 8.39 -4.34 29.02
C LYS A 37 8.56 -2.89 28.60
N GLU A 38 9.39 -2.14 29.34
CA GLU A 38 9.67 -0.74 29.05
C GLU A 38 10.60 -0.58 27.83
N LEU A 39 10.22 0.35 26.95
CA LEU A 39 11.04 0.83 25.84
C LEU A 39 12.26 1.58 26.39
N VAL A 40 13.44 1.25 25.87
CA VAL A 40 14.70 1.92 26.23
C VAL A 40 15.09 2.95 25.17
N GLY A 41 14.55 2.80 23.96
CA GLY A 41 14.86 3.62 22.81
C GLY A 41 14.38 5.09 22.88
N PRO A 42 14.53 5.80 21.75
CA PRO A 42 14.10 7.19 21.63
C PRO A 42 12.62 7.38 22.01
N LYS A 43 12.27 8.55 22.53
CA LYS A 43 10.91 8.88 22.95
C LYS A 43 10.25 9.87 21.98
N PRO A 44 9.59 9.41 20.91
CA PRO A 44 8.95 10.31 19.98
C PRO A 44 7.67 10.89 20.59
N ALA A 45 7.45 12.19 20.38
CA ALA A 45 6.23 12.90 20.77
C ALA A 45 5.30 13.12 19.57
N LYS A 46 5.83 13.12 18.35
CA LYS A 46 5.08 13.31 17.11
C LYS A 46 5.63 12.43 16.00
N VAL A 47 4.76 11.99 15.11
CA VAL A 47 5.14 11.31 13.87
C VAL A 47 4.42 11.96 12.70
N VAL A 48 5.14 12.15 11.60
CA VAL A 48 4.61 12.63 10.31
C VAL A 48 4.95 11.59 9.27
N ILE A 49 3.93 11.11 8.56
CA ILE A 49 4.06 10.12 7.49
C ILE A 49 3.63 10.81 6.20
N ASN A 50 4.59 11.05 5.31
CA ASN A 50 4.30 11.53 3.97
C ASN A 50 4.16 10.33 3.04
N VAL A 51 3.14 10.34 2.20
CA VAL A 51 2.88 9.30 1.22
C VAL A 51 2.81 9.93 -0.16
N TYR A 52 3.64 9.46 -1.07
CA TYR A 52 3.71 9.94 -2.46
C TYR A 52 3.38 8.78 -3.39
N GLU A 53 2.48 8.99 -4.34
CA GLU A 53 2.29 8.04 -5.43
C GLU A 53 3.34 8.29 -6.51
N GLY A 54 3.86 7.22 -7.11
CA GLY A 54 4.94 7.33 -8.08
C GLY A 54 5.22 6.04 -8.83
N HIS A 55 6.37 6.00 -9.48
CA HIS A 55 6.86 4.88 -10.26
C HIS A 55 8.33 4.57 -9.93
N LEU A 56 8.78 3.40 -10.38
CA LEU A 56 10.10 2.88 -10.06
C LEU A 56 11.12 3.06 -11.19
N HIS A 57 12.36 3.39 -10.81
CA HIS A 57 13.59 3.36 -11.61
C HIS A 57 14.49 2.25 -11.05
N GLY A 58 14.13 1.00 -11.34
CA GLY A 58 14.67 -0.17 -10.65
C GLY A 58 14.00 -0.44 -9.30
N TYR A 59 14.40 -1.51 -8.61
CA TYR A 59 13.69 -1.99 -7.40
C TYR A 59 13.48 -0.95 -6.28
N ALA A 60 14.47 -0.06 -6.05
CA ALA A 60 14.47 0.88 -4.93
C ALA A 60 14.47 2.37 -5.35
N GLY A 61 14.69 2.67 -6.63
CA GLY A 61 14.63 4.04 -7.11
C GLY A 61 13.17 4.43 -7.25
N PHE A 62 12.68 5.34 -6.41
CA PHE A 62 11.30 5.84 -6.51
C PHE A 62 11.31 7.28 -7.00
N HIS A 63 10.37 7.59 -7.89
CA HIS A 63 10.07 8.95 -8.32
C HIS A 63 8.58 9.23 -8.21
N GLU A 64 8.21 10.31 -7.53
CA GLU A 64 6.84 10.81 -7.44
C GLU A 64 6.24 11.10 -8.82
N ASN A 65 4.98 10.71 -9.01
CA ASN A 65 4.18 11.18 -10.13
C ASN A 65 3.61 12.54 -9.77
N LYS A 66 3.97 13.55 -10.54
CA LYS A 66 3.29 14.84 -10.43
C LYS A 66 1.82 14.69 -10.90
N PRO A 67 0.88 15.37 -10.23
CA PRO A 67 -0.52 15.31 -10.61
C PRO A 67 -0.73 15.96 -11.98
N TYR A 68 -1.66 15.38 -12.75
CA TYR A 68 -2.09 15.93 -14.03
C TYR A 68 -2.78 17.28 -13.83
N ASP A 69 -2.64 18.17 -14.81
CA ASP A 69 -3.31 19.47 -14.78
C ASP A 69 -4.83 19.31 -14.67
N GLY A 70 -5.42 19.98 -13.68
CA GLY A 70 -6.86 19.93 -13.40
C GLY A 70 -7.30 18.80 -12.45
N VAL A 71 -6.46 17.80 -12.18
CA VAL A 71 -6.72 16.75 -11.18
C VAL A 71 -6.61 17.32 -9.77
N LYS A 72 -7.65 17.11 -8.95
CA LYS A 72 -7.75 17.71 -7.61
C LYS A 72 -7.46 16.74 -6.48
N ILE A 73 -7.71 15.45 -6.69
CA ILE A 73 -7.74 14.43 -5.64
C ILE A 73 -6.83 13.25 -6.01
N MET A 74 -6.92 12.72 -7.23
CA MET A 74 -6.04 11.65 -7.68
C MET A 74 -4.58 12.12 -7.75
N ASP A 75 -3.64 11.19 -7.56
CA ASP A 75 -2.19 11.42 -7.65
C ASP A 75 -1.62 12.46 -6.64
N LYS A 76 -2.42 12.97 -5.68
CA LYS A 76 -1.95 13.97 -4.71
C LYS A 76 -1.14 13.32 -3.57
N PRO A 77 -0.03 13.95 -3.14
CA PRO A 77 0.65 13.57 -1.91
C PRO A 77 -0.28 13.65 -0.70
N GLN A 78 -0.13 12.69 0.21
CA GLN A 78 -0.95 12.58 1.42
C GLN A 78 -0.05 12.66 2.65
N VAL A 79 -0.51 13.35 3.68
CA VAL A 79 0.23 13.53 4.94
C VAL A 79 -0.63 13.10 6.10
N PHE A 80 -0.07 12.24 6.94
CA PHE A 80 -0.67 11.82 8.21
C PHE A 80 0.19 12.25 9.37
N VAL A 81 -0.42 12.94 10.33
CA VAL A 81 0.21 13.44 11.54
C VAL A 81 -0.41 12.76 12.75
N PHE A 82 0.43 12.27 13.66
CA PHE A 82 -0.02 11.74 14.94
C PHE A 82 0.83 12.33 16.07
N THR A 83 0.20 12.55 17.22
CA THR A 83 0.86 13.03 18.44
C THR A 83 0.71 11.99 19.55
N MET A 84 1.76 11.79 20.33
CA MET A 84 1.74 10.90 21.48
C MET A 84 0.93 11.54 22.61
N GLN A 85 -0.13 10.87 23.06
CA GLN A 85 -0.92 11.28 24.22
C GLN A 85 -1.23 10.05 25.07
N ASN A 86 -0.88 10.09 26.36
CA ASN A 86 -1.14 9.01 27.31
C ASN A 86 -0.67 7.63 26.79
N GLY A 87 0.52 7.59 26.19
CA GLY A 87 1.13 6.36 25.65
C GLY A 87 0.45 5.80 24.39
N LYS A 88 -0.33 6.61 23.67
CA LYS A 88 -0.97 6.22 22.41
C LYS A 88 -0.79 7.30 21.35
N TRP A 89 -0.69 6.88 20.09
CA TRP A 89 -0.78 7.80 18.97
C TRP A 89 -2.21 8.28 18.77
N VAL A 90 -2.39 9.60 18.78
CA VAL A 90 -3.65 10.27 18.47
C VAL A 90 -3.50 10.96 17.12
N ALA A 91 -4.37 10.60 16.17
CA ALA A 91 -4.38 11.20 14.84
C ALA A 91 -4.80 12.67 14.90
N ASP A 92 -4.15 13.51 14.09
CA ASP A 92 -4.59 14.87 13.87
C ASP A 92 -5.95 14.85 13.12
N ALA A 93 -6.89 15.70 13.55
CA ALA A 93 -8.22 15.79 12.95
C ALA A 93 -8.19 16.25 11.48
N LYS A 94 -7.07 16.84 11.02
CA LYS A 94 -6.85 17.24 9.63
C LYS A 94 -6.28 16.13 8.75
N ASN A 95 -5.93 14.98 9.31
CA ASN A 95 -5.50 13.84 8.50
C ASN A 95 -6.60 13.47 7.50
N PRO A 96 -6.26 13.06 6.27
CA PRO A 96 -7.26 12.54 5.36
C PRO A 96 -7.90 11.28 5.98
N PRO A 97 -9.18 11.01 5.70
CA PRO A 97 -9.90 9.89 6.30
C PRO A 97 -9.33 8.53 5.87
N TYR A 98 -8.69 8.48 4.71
CA TYR A 98 -8.01 7.31 4.16
C TYR A 98 -6.69 7.72 3.53
N LEU A 99 -5.74 6.78 3.50
CA LEU A 99 -4.74 6.71 2.45
C LEU A 99 -5.46 6.20 1.20
N TYR A 100 -5.68 7.10 0.24
CA TYR A 100 -6.20 6.74 -1.07
C TYR A 100 -5.06 6.18 -1.92
N ALA A 101 -5.25 4.99 -2.45
CA ALA A 101 -4.24 4.27 -3.21
C ALA A 101 -4.84 3.61 -4.45
N MET A 102 -4.00 3.41 -5.46
CA MET A 102 -4.34 2.57 -6.61
C MET A 102 -3.61 1.22 -6.55
N SER A 103 -4.21 0.20 -7.16
CA SER A 103 -3.49 -1.03 -7.51
C SER A 103 -3.02 -0.99 -8.95
N TYR A 104 -2.14 -1.93 -9.32
CA TYR A 104 -1.96 -2.30 -10.71
C TYR A 104 -1.76 -3.81 -10.80
N ASN A 105 -2.86 -4.54 -10.87
CA ASN A 105 -2.91 -5.99 -10.71
C ASN A 105 -1.98 -6.74 -11.69
N GLN A 106 -2.01 -6.31 -12.95
CA GLN A 106 -1.21 -6.90 -14.03
C GLN A 106 0.29 -6.77 -13.75
N MET A 107 0.71 -5.62 -13.23
CA MET A 107 2.11 -5.26 -12.97
C MET A 107 2.49 -5.32 -11.49
N HIS A 108 1.69 -5.97 -10.64
CA HIS A 108 2.08 -6.17 -9.24
C HIS A 108 3.37 -6.99 -9.18
N ASN A 109 4.27 -6.62 -8.26
CA ASN A 109 5.63 -7.16 -8.16
C ASN A 109 6.54 -6.86 -9.37
N SER A 110 6.34 -5.73 -10.06
CA SER A 110 7.32 -5.25 -11.05
C SER A 110 7.68 -3.77 -10.86
N GLU A 111 8.67 -3.31 -11.63
CA GLU A 111 9.04 -1.89 -11.74
C GLU A 111 7.87 -1.01 -12.25
N ALA A 112 6.95 -1.59 -13.03
CA ALA A 112 5.80 -0.89 -13.59
C ALA A 112 4.59 -0.83 -12.64
N THR A 113 4.71 -1.31 -11.41
CA THR A 113 3.62 -1.27 -10.42
C THR A 113 3.26 0.17 -10.05
N VAL A 114 2.05 0.40 -9.54
CA VAL A 114 1.78 1.67 -8.83
C VAL A 114 2.41 1.60 -7.45
N SER A 115 3.32 2.52 -7.19
CA SER A 115 4.11 2.58 -5.97
C SER A 115 3.69 3.75 -5.10
N HIS A 116 3.64 3.52 -3.79
CA HIS A 116 3.38 4.54 -2.79
C HIS A 116 4.60 4.62 -1.86
N ALA A 117 5.39 5.66 -1.99
CA ALA A 117 6.52 5.91 -1.11
C ALA A 117 6.04 6.41 0.26
N LEU A 118 6.42 5.72 1.34
CA LEU A 118 6.18 6.13 2.72
C LEU A 118 7.47 6.72 3.30
N ASP A 119 7.44 8.00 3.71
CA ASP A 119 8.52 8.69 4.44
C ASP A 119 8.05 9.04 5.86
N ILE A 120 8.46 8.22 6.82
CA ILE A 120 8.10 8.29 8.23
C ILE A 120 9.13 9.10 9.01
N LYS A 121 8.70 10.19 9.64
CA LYS A 121 9.54 11.08 10.44
C LYS A 121 9.02 11.16 11.88
N TYR A 122 9.86 10.80 12.83
CA TYR A 122 9.60 10.96 14.26
C TYR A 122 10.26 12.22 14.79
N TYR A 123 9.53 12.92 15.66
CA TYR A 123 9.98 14.13 16.31
C TYR A 123 9.86 14.01 17.83
N ASP A 124 10.80 14.61 18.56
CA ASP A 124 10.71 14.78 20.01
C ASP A 124 9.73 15.90 20.42
N GLU A 125 9.56 16.13 21.72
CA GLU A 125 8.68 17.19 22.25
C GLU A 125 9.10 18.60 21.83
N ALA A 126 10.40 18.82 21.57
CA ALA A 126 10.93 20.10 21.08
C ALA A 126 10.75 20.27 19.57
N GLY A 127 10.27 19.25 18.86
CA GLY A 127 10.06 19.27 17.41
C GLY A 127 11.32 18.92 16.59
N ASN A 128 12.37 18.38 17.19
CA ASN A 128 13.56 17.94 16.47
C ASN A 128 13.31 16.58 15.80
N LEU A 129 13.82 16.39 14.58
CA LEU A 129 13.79 15.10 13.89
C LEU A 129 14.74 14.12 14.60
N ILE A 130 14.21 12.96 15.04
CA ILE A 130 14.97 11.99 15.86
C ILE A 130 15.17 10.63 15.20
N ASN A 131 14.85 10.44 13.91
CA ASN A 131 15.06 9.16 13.21
C ASN A 131 16.50 8.64 13.37
N GLY A 132 17.50 9.52 13.29
CA GLY A 132 18.91 9.15 13.49
C GLY A 132 19.19 8.49 14.85
N GLN A 133 18.41 8.81 15.89
CA GLN A 133 18.55 8.19 17.22
C GLN A 133 18.14 6.71 17.24
N PHE A 134 17.40 6.22 16.24
CA PHE A 134 17.08 4.81 16.05
C PHE A 134 18.09 4.08 15.17
N ILE A 135 18.91 4.81 14.41
CA ILE A 135 19.68 4.25 13.29
C ILE A 135 21.18 4.28 13.59
N GLU A 136 21.68 5.43 14.05
CA GLU A 136 23.11 5.70 14.18
C GLU A 136 23.74 4.92 15.36
N ASN A 137 25.06 4.86 15.36
CA ASN A 137 25.85 4.24 16.44
C ASN A 137 25.46 2.78 16.71
N GLY A 138 25.14 2.02 15.66
CA GLY A 138 24.79 0.60 15.74
C GLY A 138 23.36 0.35 16.25
N LYS A 139 22.56 1.39 16.48
CA LYS A 139 21.19 1.22 16.98
C LYS A 139 20.24 0.60 15.94
N SER A 140 20.53 0.74 14.64
CA SER A 140 19.71 0.15 13.57
C SER A 140 19.52 -1.36 13.72
N ASP A 141 20.47 -2.05 14.35
CA ASP A 141 20.40 -3.46 14.70
C ASP A 141 19.22 -3.81 15.63
N HIS A 142 18.57 -2.84 16.26
CA HIS A 142 17.49 -3.08 17.23
C HIS A 142 16.10 -2.66 16.75
N TYR A 143 15.96 -1.99 15.61
CA TYR A 143 14.67 -1.41 15.22
C TYR A 143 14.23 -1.85 13.83
N GLN A 144 12.93 -2.09 13.68
CA GLN A 144 12.30 -2.37 12.40
C GLN A 144 10.80 -2.02 12.48
N HIS A 145 10.30 -1.34 11.44
CA HIS A 145 8.87 -1.19 11.23
C HIS A 145 8.30 -2.42 10.52
N PHE A 146 7.12 -2.83 10.94
CA PHE A 146 6.29 -3.79 10.26
C PHE A 146 4.98 -3.14 9.81
N PHE A 147 4.43 -3.64 8.71
CA PHE A 147 3.31 -3.09 7.96
C PHE A 147 2.24 -4.17 7.80
N VAL A 148 1.25 -4.19 8.69
CA VAL A 148 0.26 -5.27 8.74
C VAL A 148 -1.09 -4.77 8.25
N VAL A 149 -1.70 -5.51 7.33
CA VAL A 149 -3.06 -5.23 6.85
C VAL A 149 -4.05 -5.96 7.76
N GLU A 150 -5.00 -5.22 8.32
CA GLU A 150 -6.09 -5.76 9.12
C GLU A 150 -7.44 -5.25 8.62
N ASN A 151 -8.52 -5.92 9.03
CA ASN A 151 -9.91 -5.51 8.76
C ASN A 151 -10.15 -5.18 7.28
N GLN A 152 -9.56 -5.98 6.38
CA GLN A 152 -9.76 -5.82 4.96
C GLN A 152 -11.24 -6.09 4.59
N LYS A 153 -11.87 -5.15 3.89
CA LYS A 153 -13.27 -5.21 3.48
C LYS A 153 -13.41 -4.79 2.03
N ALA A 154 -14.07 -5.65 1.25
CA ALA A 154 -14.42 -5.37 -0.14
C ALA A 154 -15.48 -4.26 -0.22
N PHE A 155 -15.42 -3.47 -1.29
CA PHE A 155 -16.49 -2.55 -1.66
C PHE A 155 -17.73 -3.35 -2.13
N PRO A 156 -18.93 -2.73 -2.14
CA PRO A 156 -20.14 -3.38 -2.64
C PRO A 156 -20.03 -3.86 -4.10
N ASP A 157 -19.24 -3.19 -4.94
CA ASP A 157 -19.04 -3.48 -6.36
C ASP A 157 -17.77 -4.29 -6.66
N PHE A 158 -17.11 -4.84 -5.65
CA PHE A 158 -15.95 -5.71 -5.83
C PHE A 158 -16.32 -6.99 -6.58
N ASP A 159 -15.57 -7.29 -7.63
CA ASP A 159 -15.66 -8.55 -8.38
C ASP A 159 -14.26 -9.16 -8.48
N LYS A 160 -14.06 -10.31 -7.80
CA LYS A 160 -12.76 -11.00 -7.80
C LYS A 160 -12.25 -11.31 -9.21
N LYS A 161 -13.12 -11.59 -10.18
CA LYS A 161 -12.72 -11.90 -11.56
C LYS A 161 -12.21 -10.67 -12.31
N LEU A 162 -12.64 -9.48 -11.92
CA LEU A 162 -12.23 -8.22 -12.53
C LEU A 162 -11.07 -7.58 -11.76
N ASP A 163 -11.18 -7.53 -10.43
CA ASP A 163 -10.28 -6.75 -9.58
C ASP A 163 -9.08 -7.56 -9.11
N ASN A 164 -9.19 -8.90 -8.97
CA ASN A 164 -8.07 -9.78 -8.61
C ASN A 164 -8.01 -11.08 -9.44
N PRO A 165 -7.96 -11.00 -10.78
CA PRO A 165 -7.97 -12.17 -11.66
C PRO A 165 -6.77 -13.10 -11.45
N ALA A 166 -5.60 -12.54 -11.11
CA ALA A 166 -4.37 -13.29 -10.89
C ALA A 166 -4.18 -13.78 -9.44
N ASN A 167 -5.20 -13.65 -8.57
CA ASN A 167 -5.15 -14.02 -7.15
C ASN A 167 -3.88 -13.50 -6.44
N ARG A 168 -3.55 -12.24 -6.70
CA ARG A 168 -2.41 -11.53 -6.12
C ARG A 168 -2.59 -11.38 -4.62
N GLU A 169 -1.48 -11.35 -3.90
CA GLU A 169 -1.43 -10.85 -2.53
C GLU A 169 -1.86 -9.38 -2.50
N PHE A 170 -2.52 -8.98 -1.42
CA PHE A 170 -3.14 -7.66 -1.35
C PHE A 170 -2.12 -6.51 -1.29
N MET A 171 -1.04 -6.67 -0.50
CA MET A 171 -0.03 -5.64 -0.32
C MET A 171 1.37 -6.24 -0.36
N ARG A 172 2.30 -5.49 -0.95
CA ARG A 172 3.76 -5.66 -0.82
C ARG A 172 4.35 -4.39 -0.18
N TYR A 173 5.40 -4.56 0.61
CA TYR A 173 6.19 -3.46 1.14
C TYR A 173 7.68 -3.74 0.96
N ASP A 174 8.42 -2.78 0.43
CA ASP A 174 9.88 -2.84 0.28
C ASP A 174 10.54 -1.80 1.17
N TYR A 175 11.58 -2.22 1.89
CA TYR A 175 12.42 -1.33 2.68
C TYR A 175 13.41 -0.61 1.76
N VAL A 176 13.50 0.71 1.88
CA VAL A 176 14.28 1.58 0.98
C VAL A 176 15.23 2.50 1.75
N ASP A 177 15.30 2.37 3.07
CA ASP A 177 16.20 3.16 3.90
C ASP A 177 17.65 3.17 3.34
N PRO A 178 18.20 4.34 3.01
CA PRO A 178 19.56 4.46 2.53
C PRO A 178 20.55 4.53 3.68
N THR A 179 21.82 4.36 3.36
CA THR A 179 22.95 4.65 4.24
C THR A 179 23.85 5.69 3.59
N PRO A 180 24.09 6.86 4.22
CA PRO A 180 23.46 7.34 5.46
C PRO A 180 21.96 7.64 5.31
N TRP A 181 21.22 7.53 6.40
CA TRP A 181 19.73 7.55 6.42
C TRP A 181 19.08 8.87 6.03
N ASN A 182 19.82 9.98 6.17
CA ASN A 182 19.36 11.34 5.92
C ASN A 182 19.72 11.83 4.51
N LYS A 183 20.14 10.93 3.62
CA LYS A 183 20.41 11.19 2.20
C LYS A 183 19.44 10.41 1.32
N THR A 184 19.48 10.66 0.02
CA THR A 184 18.68 9.93 -0.97
C THR A 184 19.57 9.08 -1.87
N ILE A 185 19.03 7.95 -2.34
CA ILE A 185 19.66 7.08 -3.35
C ILE A 185 19.78 7.84 -4.67
N HIS A 186 18.74 8.60 -5.05
CA HIS A 186 18.75 9.42 -6.26
C HIS A 186 19.93 10.42 -6.32
N SER A 187 20.27 11.07 -5.21
CA SER A 187 21.41 12.01 -5.16
C SER A 187 22.78 11.35 -5.34
N GLY A 188 22.86 10.02 -5.20
CA GLY A 188 24.11 9.26 -5.13
C GLY A 188 24.85 9.39 -3.79
N GLU A 189 24.39 10.25 -2.86
CA GLU A 189 24.98 10.40 -1.53
C GLU A 189 24.56 9.28 -0.56
N GLY A 190 23.36 8.70 -0.77
CA GLY A 190 22.87 7.53 -0.03
C GLY A 190 23.03 6.25 -0.83
N GLN A 191 23.47 5.17 -0.18
CA GLN A 191 23.49 3.83 -0.76
C GLN A 191 22.27 3.04 -0.31
N TYR A 192 21.62 2.35 -1.25
CA TYR A 192 20.52 1.45 -0.92
C TYR A 192 20.94 0.40 0.11
N ASN A 193 20.21 0.31 1.23
CA ASN A 193 20.54 -0.59 2.34
C ASN A 193 19.35 -1.45 2.81
N GLY A 194 18.15 -1.25 2.25
CA GLY A 194 16.92 -1.85 2.76
C GLY A 194 16.89 -3.39 2.79
N LEU A 195 17.54 -4.09 1.85
CA LEU A 195 17.65 -5.56 1.92
C LEU A 195 18.52 -6.04 3.08
N LYS A 196 19.55 -5.27 3.44
CA LYS A 196 20.55 -5.65 4.46
C LYS A 196 20.10 -5.22 5.85
N ASP A 197 19.52 -4.03 5.96
CA ASP A 197 19.10 -3.42 7.22
C ASP A 197 17.69 -2.81 7.07
N PRO A 198 16.64 -3.65 7.11
CA PRO A 198 15.26 -3.18 6.98
C PRO A 198 14.87 -2.38 8.22
N LEU A 199 14.64 -1.08 8.05
CA LEU A 199 14.24 -0.18 9.14
C LEU A 199 12.81 0.30 8.97
N GLY A 200 12.43 0.69 7.76
CA GLY A 200 11.09 1.08 7.37
C GLY A 200 10.73 2.52 7.73
N PHE A 201 11.73 3.41 7.90
CA PHE A 201 11.45 4.85 7.92
C PHE A 201 11.22 5.38 6.50
N LYS A 202 11.82 4.72 5.50
CA LYS A 202 11.58 4.93 4.07
C LYS A 202 11.27 3.59 3.42
N GLY A 203 10.18 3.52 2.68
CA GLY A 203 9.85 2.32 1.92
C GLY A 203 8.74 2.53 0.93
N ILE A 204 8.47 1.49 0.15
CA ILE A 204 7.53 1.53 -0.98
C ILE A 204 6.45 0.49 -0.71
N ALA A 205 5.19 0.92 -0.70
CA ALA A 205 4.03 0.05 -0.69
C ALA A 205 3.43 -0.08 -2.09
N SER A 206 3.00 -1.28 -2.47
CA SER A 206 2.19 -1.52 -3.66
C SER A 206 1.02 -2.44 -3.34
N PHE A 207 -0.12 -2.22 -4.00
CA PHE A 207 -1.32 -3.02 -3.81
C PHE A 207 -1.59 -3.90 -5.02
N GLY A 208 -1.91 -5.17 -4.76
CA GLY A 208 -2.14 -6.17 -5.80
C GLY A 208 -3.52 -6.10 -6.44
N TYR A 209 -4.51 -5.50 -5.78
CA TYR A 209 -5.87 -5.34 -6.30
C TYR A 209 -6.64 -4.23 -5.59
N CYS A 210 -7.68 -3.70 -6.24
CA CYS A 210 -8.47 -2.56 -5.80
C CYS A 210 -9.85 -2.94 -5.22
N ARG A 211 -10.67 -1.90 -4.96
CA ARG A 211 -12.00 -1.95 -4.35
C ARG A 211 -12.00 -2.58 -2.97
N GLN A 212 -11.04 -2.18 -2.16
CA GLN A 212 -10.84 -2.64 -0.80
C GLN A 212 -10.63 -1.45 0.15
N THR A 213 -11.16 -1.57 1.35
CA THR A 213 -10.69 -0.80 2.51
C THR A 213 -9.92 -1.73 3.44
N CYS A 214 -8.95 -1.20 4.17
CA CYS A 214 -8.31 -1.91 5.27
C CYS A 214 -7.73 -0.94 6.31
N ASN A 215 -7.23 -1.48 7.41
CA ASN A 215 -6.38 -0.76 8.34
C ASN A 215 -4.92 -1.19 8.11
N LEU A 216 -4.05 -0.26 7.74
CA LEU A 216 -2.62 -0.48 7.75
C LEU A 216 -2.06 -0.16 9.14
N LYS A 217 -1.61 -1.20 9.84
CA LYS A 217 -0.89 -1.10 11.10
C LYS A 217 0.60 -0.88 10.80
N ILE A 218 1.14 0.23 11.28
CA ILE A 218 2.57 0.51 11.25
C ILE A 218 3.10 0.29 12.67
N MET A 219 3.89 -0.77 12.83
CA MET A 219 4.34 -1.27 14.13
C MET A 219 5.86 -1.14 14.22
N LEU A 220 6.37 -0.29 15.12
CA LEU A 220 7.81 -0.16 15.36
C LEU A 220 8.24 -1.09 16.50
N MET A 221 9.08 -2.06 16.17
CA MET A 221 9.71 -2.98 17.12
C MET A 221 11.02 -2.40 17.66
N GLU A 222 11.27 -2.59 18.95
CA GLU A 222 12.59 -2.51 19.59
C GLU A 222 12.97 -3.93 20.05
N SER A 223 13.92 -4.55 19.35
CA SER A 223 14.37 -5.89 19.71
C SER A 223 15.31 -5.87 20.90
N TYR A 224 15.17 -6.87 21.77
CA TYR A 224 16.01 -7.05 22.95
C TYR A 224 17.48 -7.20 22.61
N ASN A 225 17.74 -8.04 21.63
CA ASN A 225 19.05 -8.27 21.06
C ASN A 225 19.08 -7.65 19.66
N LYS A 226 20.03 -8.07 18.84
CA LYS A 226 20.00 -7.77 17.42
C LYS A 226 18.75 -8.35 16.76
N LYS A 227 18.07 -7.54 15.95
CA LYS A 227 16.88 -7.92 15.18
C LYS A 227 17.21 -9.05 14.23
N ASN A 228 16.30 -10.01 14.15
CA ASN A 228 16.37 -11.07 13.17
C ASN A 228 15.59 -10.65 11.91
N VAL A 229 16.28 -10.62 10.77
CA VAL A 229 15.68 -10.27 9.48
C VAL A 229 15.16 -11.54 8.82
N ARG A 230 13.83 -11.72 8.85
CA ARG A 230 13.16 -12.76 8.07
C ARG A 230 13.08 -12.32 6.61
N LEU A 231 13.36 -13.25 5.71
CA LEU A 231 13.15 -13.04 4.27
C LEU A 231 11.89 -13.75 3.80
N LYS A 232 11.23 -13.15 2.82
CA LYS A 232 10.10 -13.69 2.08
C LYS A 232 10.47 -13.81 0.61
N GLU A 233 10.04 -14.89 -0.03
CA GLU A 233 10.22 -15.06 -1.47
C GLU A 233 9.33 -14.07 -2.24
N LEU A 234 9.89 -13.45 -3.26
CA LEU A 234 9.24 -12.51 -4.15
C LEU A 234 9.74 -12.74 -5.57
N GLU A 235 8.84 -12.91 -6.54
CA GLU A 235 9.25 -12.78 -7.94
C GLU A 235 9.10 -11.31 -8.36
N PHE A 236 10.19 -10.54 -8.25
CA PHE A 236 10.24 -9.17 -8.76
C PHE A 236 10.61 -9.17 -10.24
N ARG A 237 9.89 -8.38 -11.04
CA ARG A 237 10.12 -8.25 -12.49
C ARG A 237 10.52 -6.83 -12.88
N ASP A 238 11.38 -6.71 -13.89
CA ASP A 238 11.69 -5.41 -14.50
C ASP A 238 10.53 -4.91 -15.38
N ASN A 239 10.70 -3.73 -16.00
CA ASN A 239 9.71 -3.14 -16.90
C ASN A 239 9.43 -3.96 -18.17
N TRP A 240 10.26 -4.94 -18.50
CA TRP A 240 10.04 -5.87 -19.61
C TRP A 240 9.41 -7.20 -19.15
N GLY A 241 9.05 -7.31 -17.87
CA GLY A 241 8.47 -8.50 -17.29
C GLY A 241 9.47 -9.62 -17.01
N LYS A 242 10.78 -9.35 -17.05
CA LYS A 242 11.80 -10.36 -16.75
C LYS A 242 12.06 -10.42 -15.25
N PRO A 243 12.14 -11.63 -14.65
CA PRO A 243 12.52 -11.76 -13.25
C PRO A 243 13.91 -11.18 -12.96
N VAL A 244 14.03 -10.49 -11.83
CA VAL A 244 15.30 -9.93 -11.34
C VAL A 244 15.75 -10.73 -10.12
N GLU A 245 16.62 -11.73 -10.34
CA GLU A 245 17.01 -12.72 -9.32
C GLU A 245 17.55 -12.11 -8.02
N LYS A 246 18.24 -10.96 -8.12
CA LYS A 246 18.77 -10.23 -6.97
C LYS A 246 17.69 -9.87 -5.94
N TYR A 247 16.44 -9.72 -6.38
CA TYR A 247 15.29 -9.36 -5.56
C TYR A 247 14.31 -10.53 -5.37
N SER A 248 14.81 -11.77 -5.52
CA SER A 248 14.04 -13.00 -5.30
C SER A 248 13.63 -13.22 -3.83
N LYS A 249 14.36 -12.59 -2.91
CA LYS A 249 14.11 -12.62 -1.47
C LYS A 249 14.21 -11.22 -0.91
N ILE A 250 13.19 -10.81 -0.18
CA ILE A 250 13.11 -9.47 0.39
C ILE A 250 12.78 -9.57 1.89
N PRO A 251 13.19 -8.59 2.71
CA PRO A 251 12.82 -8.58 4.12
C PRO A 251 11.31 -8.58 4.28
N ASP A 252 10.82 -9.44 5.16
CA ASP A 252 9.41 -9.52 5.45
C ASP A 252 8.94 -8.29 6.21
N TRP A 253 7.77 -7.78 5.83
CA TRP A 253 7.14 -6.62 6.45
C TRP A 253 6.06 -7.00 7.45
N THR A 254 5.89 -8.28 7.74
CA THR A 254 4.99 -8.77 8.80
C THR A 254 5.78 -9.41 9.94
N PRO A 255 5.44 -9.13 11.20
CA PRO A 255 6.17 -9.67 12.33
C PRO A 255 5.87 -11.18 12.50
N THR A 256 6.81 -11.93 13.06
CA THR A 256 6.55 -13.32 13.47
C THR A 256 5.71 -13.35 14.76
N PRO A 257 4.98 -14.44 15.03
CA PRO A 257 4.35 -14.66 16.34
C PRO A 257 5.35 -14.58 17.51
N GLU A 258 6.60 -15.01 17.27
CA GLU A 258 7.67 -14.91 18.26
C GLU A 258 8.08 -13.46 18.55
N GLN A 259 8.22 -12.61 17.52
CA GLN A 259 8.52 -11.19 17.67
C GLN A 259 7.40 -10.47 18.43
N LEU A 260 6.13 -10.76 18.10
CA LEU A 260 4.96 -10.19 18.80
C LEU A 260 4.90 -10.57 20.28
N LYS A 261 5.44 -11.74 20.63
CA LYS A 261 5.46 -12.24 22.01
C LYS A 261 6.66 -11.73 22.79
N ASN A 262 7.83 -11.71 22.17
CA ASN A 262 9.09 -11.60 22.90
C ASN A 262 9.68 -10.19 22.88
N GLU A 263 9.44 -9.41 21.82
CA GLU A 263 10.08 -8.10 21.62
C GLU A 263 9.29 -6.94 22.22
N LYS A 264 9.91 -5.76 22.26
CA LYS A 264 9.27 -4.53 22.73
C LYS A 264 8.67 -3.77 21.55
N TRP A 265 7.62 -3.03 21.81
CA TRP A 265 6.84 -2.38 20.76
C TRP A 265 6.46 -0.96 21.15
N TYR A 266 6.70 -0.03 20.24
CA TYR A 266 6.10 1.30 20.32
C TYR A 266 4.59 1.19 20.09
N PRO A 267 3.78 2.16 20.57
CA PRO A 267 2.37 2.22 20.25
C PRO A 267 2.16 2.13 18.73
N THR A 268 1.23 1.28 18.29
CA THR A 268 0.94 1.06 16.88
C THR A 268 0.24 2.28 16.27
N ILE A 269 0.72 2.72 15.10
CA ILE A 269 0.02 3.71 14.26
C ILE A 269 -0.95 2.94 13.36
N THR A 270 -2.17 3.45 13.19
CA THR A 270 -3.16 2.87 12.26
C THR A 270 -3.54 3.92 11.22
N ILE A 271 -3.34 3.59 9.95
CA ILE A 271 -3.81 4.38 8.81
C ILE A 271 -4.94 3.60 8.12
N PRO A 272 -6.17 4.13 8.03
CA PRO A 272 -7.18 3.57 7.15
C PRO A 272 -6.71 3.70 5.70
N VAL A 273 -6.80 2.64 4.91
CA VAL A 273 -6.42 2.64 3.50
C VAL A 273 -7.65 2.34 2.65
N MET A 274 -7.75 3.02 1.52
CA MET A 274 -8.76 2.78 0.50
C MET A 274 -8.05 2.58 -0.84
N VAL A 275 -7.97 1.33 -1.29
CA VAL A 275 -7.45 1.01 -2.63
C VAL A 275 -8.63 1.08 -3.58
N TYR A 276 -8.83 2.22 -4.24
CA TYR A 276 -10.12 2.54 -4.87
C TYR A 276 -10.22 2.08 -6.32
N MET A 277 -9.14 2.11 -7.10
CA MET A 277 -9.16 1.67 -8.50
C MET A 277 -7.90 0.92 -8.91
N ASP A 278 -8.00 0.14 -9.99
CA ASP A 278 -6.83 -0.42 -10.66
C ASP A 278 -6.36 0.54 -11.76
N ARG A 279 -5.05 0.76 -11.87
CA ARG A 279 -4.48 1.63 -12.92
C ARG A 279 -4.88 1.20 -14.32
N ASN A 280 -5.09 -0.10 -14.56
CA ASN A 280 -5.55 -0.61 -15.85
C ASN A 280 -6.95 -0.08 -16.23
N GLU A 281 -7.73 0.41 -15.26
CA GLU A 281 -9.03 1.05 -15.49
C GLU A 281 -8.98 2.40 -16.20
N LEU A 282 -7.78 2.99 -16.30
CA LEU A 282 -7.56 4.21 -17.09
C LEU A 282 -7.35 3.91 -18.59
N GLY A 283 -7.08 2.65 -18.96
CA GLY A 283 -6.84 2.22 -20.34
C GLY A 283 -5.55 2.80 -20.95
N GLU A 284 -5.39 2.60 -22.26
CA GLU A 284 -4.25 3.11 -23.06
C GLU A 284 -4.59 4.39 -23.86
N GLY A 285 -5.65 5.10 -23.47
CA GLY A 285 -6.05 6.37 -24.10
C GLY A 285 -6.97 6.25 -25.34
N GLU A 286 -7.50 5.06 -25.65
CA GLU A 286 -8.38 4.87 -26.82
C GLU A 286 -9.85 5.29 -26.60
N ALA A 287 -10.30 5.40 -25.34
CA ALA A 287 -11.68 5.71 -25.00
C ALA A 287 -11.82 7.16 -24.49
N ASN A 288 -12.61 7.96 -25.20
CA ASN A 288 -12.79 9.38 -24.89
C ASN A 288 -13.94 9.61 -23.90
N VAL A 289 -13.66 10.29 -22.81
CA VAL A 289 -14.66 10.95 -21.94
C VAL A 289 -14.61 12.46 -22.19
N THR A 290 -15.74 13.15 -22.08
CA THR A 290 -15.82 14.62 -22.16
C THR A 290 -16.51 15.16 -20.91
N LEU A 291 -16.27 16.43 -20.57
CA LEU A 291 -16.79 17.06 -19.35
C LEU A 291 -18.33 17.16 -19.28
N ASP A 292 -18.99 17.15 -20.44
CA ASP A 292 -20.46 17.31 -20.56
C ASP A 292 -21.19 15.98 -20.86
N MET A 293 -20.46 14.87 -20.88
CA MET A 293 -21.04 13.54 -21.12
C MET A 293 -22.05 13.19 -20.02
N LYS A 294 -23.20 12.64 -20.41
CA LYS A 294 -24.21 12.16 -19.45
C LYS A 294 -23.88 10.75 -18.97
N GLU A 295 -24.38 10.39 -17.79
CA GLU A 295 -24.08 9.10 -17.15
C GLU A 295 -24.45 7.90 -18.02
N ASP A 296 -25.53 7.97 -18.81
CA ASP A 296 -25.96 6.92 -19.74
C ASP A 296 -25.11 6.83 -21.02
N GLU A 297 -24.42 7.91 -21.39
CA GLU A 297 -23.54 8.00 -22.57
C GLU A 297 -22.13 7.45 -22.29
N VAL A 298 -21.70 7.39 -21.02
CA VAL A 298 -20.36 6.91 -20.64
C VAL A 298 -20.17 5.42 -21.02
N PRO A 299 -19.01 5.02 -21.57
CA PRO A 299 -18.68 3.61 -21.77
C PRO A 299 -18.81 2.78 -20.49
N ALA A 300 -19.32 1.55 -20.61
CA ALA A 300 -19.62 0.69 -19.45
C ALA A 300 -18.45 0.51 -18.47
N PHE A 301 -17.23 0.42 -19.01
CA PHE A 301 -16.01 0.34 -18.23
C PHE A 301 -15.79 1.57 -17.34
N PHE A 302 -15.91 2.78 -17.89
CA PHE A 302 -15.78 4.03 -17.12
C PHE A 302 -16.97 4.30 -16.21
N LYS A 303 -18.18 3.79 -16.52
CA LYS A 303 -19.34 3.88 -15.60
C LYS A 303 -19.03 3.23 -14.25
N ARG A 304 -18.36 2.07 -14.26
CA ARG A 304 -17.95 1.40 -13.01
C ARG A 304 -16.97 2.27 -12.24
N LEU A 305 -15.92 2.76 -12.90
CA LEU A 305 -14.92 3.64 -12.29
C LEU A 305 -15.53 4.91 -11.70
N ILE A 306 -16.40 5.61 -12.44
CA ILE A 306 -17.09 6.82 -11.96
C ILE A 306 -17.91 6.52 -10.70
N ASN A 307 -18.62 5.40 -10.66
CA ASN A 307 -19.36 5.00 -9.47
C ASN A 307 -18.45 4.69 -8.29
N THR A 308 -17.30 4.06 -8.53
CA THR A 308 -16.29 3.85 -7.49
C THR A 308 -15.73 5.18 -6.98
N LEU A 309 -15.42 6.15 -7.85
CA LEU A 309 -14.97 7.49 -7.44
C LEU A 309 -16.03 8.25 -6.60
N LYS A 310 -17.29 8.22 -7.03
CA LYS A 310 -18.43 8.78 -6.29
C LYS A 310 -18.49 8.20 -4.87
N PHE A 311 -18.39 6.88 -4.75
CA PHE A 311 -18.40 6.17 -3.48
C PHE A 311 -17.19 6.52 -2.60
N SER A 312 -15.97 6.46 -3.16
CA SER A 312 -14.71 6.61 -2.43
C SER A 312 -14.47 8.02 -1.91
N PHE A 313 -14.87 9.03 -2.68
CA PHE A 313 -14.56 10.43 -2.40
C PHE A 313 -15.81 11.27 -2.09
N ASN A 314 -16.98 10.64 -1.96
CA ASN A 314 -18.27 11.31 -1.75
C ASN A 314 -18.54 12.42 -2.80
N MET A 315 -18.26 12.10 -4.06
CA MET A 315 -18.40 13.02 -5.19
C MET A 315 -19.79 12.91 -5.83
N THR A 316 -20.24 14.02 -6.43
CA THR A 316 -21.28 14.00 -7.45
C THR A 316 -20.77 13.33 -8.74
N TYR A 317 -21.70 12.94 -9.63
CA TYR A 317 -21.33 12.42 -10.95
C TYR A 317 -20.44 13.40 -11.73
N LYS A 318 -20.78 14.69 -11.73
CA LYS A 318 -20.02 15.72 -12.46
C LYS A 318 -18.60 15.86 -11.92
N GLU A 319 -18.41 15.81 -10.60
CA GLU A 319 -17.08 15.87 -9.99
C GLU A 319 -16.25 14.64 -10.35
N ALA A 320 -16.82 13.44 -10.24
CA ALA A 320 -16.13 12.20 -10.62
C ALA A 320 -15.78 12.13 -12.11
N LEU A 321 -16.68 12.57 -13.00
CA LEU A 321 -16.42 12.68 -14.44
C LEU A 321 -15.31 13.71 -14.73
N THR A 322 -15.34 14.85 -14.04
CA THR A 322 -14.32 15.91 -14.20
C THR A 322 -12.95 15.41 -13.78
N GLU A 323 -12.87 14.72 -12.63
CA GLU A 323 -11.63 14.15 -12.12
C GLU A 323 -11.08 13.09 -13.08
N LEU A 324 -11.93 12.18 -13.57
CA LEU A 324 -11.56 11.18 -14.59
C LEU A 324 -11.12 11.84 -15.91
N TYR A 325 -11.83 12.86 -16.37
CA TYR A 325 -11.50 13.58 -17.60
C TYR A 325 -10.09 14.17 -17.55
N TYR A 326 -9.76 14.92 -16.49
CA TYR A 326 -8.43 15.51 -16.35
C TYR A 326 -7.35 14.46 -16.13
N ARG A 327 -7.67 13.34 -15.48
CA ARG A 327 -6.70 12.25 -15.31
C ARG A 327 -6.34 11.55 -16.63
N LEU A 328 -7.28 11.51 -17.58
CA LEU A 328 -7.10 10.88 -18.90
C LEU A 328 -6.58 11.86 -19.96
N ASN A 329 -7.01 13.12 -19.93
CA ASN A 329 -6.77 14.11 -20.99
C ASN A 329 -5.96 15.33 -20.53
N GLY A 330 -5.71 15.49 -19.23
CA GLY A 330 -4.85 16.56 -18.74
C GLY A 330 -3.44 16.36 -19.26
N GLU A 331 -2.71 17.46 -19.43
CA GLU A 331 -1.30 17.37 -19.79
C GLU A 331 -0.56 16.70 -18.62
N PRO A 332 0.16 15.58 -18.85
CA PRO A 332 1.02 15.02 -17.83
C PRO A 332 2.11 16.05 -17.53
N ALA A 333 2.36 16.29 -16.25
CA ALA A 333 3.52 17.09 -15.88
C ALA A 333 4.79 16.43 -16.44
N PRO A 334 5.78 17.22 -16.90
CA PRO A 334 7.01 16.68 -17.47
C PRO A 334 7.66 15.69 -16.52
N HIS A 335 8.10 14.55 -17.06
CA HIS A 335 8.99 13.65 -16.34
C HIS A 335 10.36 14.34 -16.24
N ASP A 336 10.62 14.94 -15.08
CA ASP A 336 11.84 15.68 -14.77
C ASP A 336 12.42 15.25 -13.41
N ASN A 337 13.53 15.85 -12.98
CA ASN A 337 14.15 15.51 -11.69
C ASN A 337 13.49 16.18 -10.48
N SER A 338 12.29 16.78 -10.63
CA SER A 338 11.62 17.48 -9.54
C SER A 338 10.43 16.67 -9.00
N GLY A 339 10.11 16.90 -7.73
CA GLY A 339 9.22 16.02 -6.95
C GLY A 339 10.03 15.20 -5.94
N PHE A 340 9.35 14.30 -5.26
CA PHE A 340 9.94 13.44 -4.26
C PHE A 340 10.69 12.26 -4.89
N TRP A 341 11.90 12.02 -4.39
CA TRP A 341 12.75 10.89 -4.75
C TRP A 341 13.23 10.18 -3.50
N PHE A 342 13.41 8.85 -3.60
CA PHE A 342 14.17 8.10 -2.61
C PHE A 342 15.67 8.04 -2.91
#